data_AF-A0A6C0CV62-F1
#
_entry.id   AF-A0A6C0CV62-F1
#
_cell.length_a   1.000
_cell.length_b   1.000
_cell.length_c   1.000
_cell.angle_alpha   90.00
_cell.angle_beta   90.00
_cell.angle_gamma   90.00
#
_symmetry.space_group_name_H-M   'P 1'
#
loop_
_entity.id
_entity.type
_entity.pdbx_description
1 polymer ?
#
loop_
_entity_poly.entity_id
_entity_poly.type
_entity_poly.pdbx_seq_one_letter_code
_entity_poly.pdbx_strand_id
1 'polypeptide(L)'
;MNHKCITSSLTGKNLLNPANITGKSLCNSEYIPSDVVKIKIYIMTNIIIPLVSKQWKTLQENLFCLDHIKKKLDTYYNCYKIEDMKIYKELINAFEAILAEHQQLEELEKTIYSGDSKDVTTMIYRTAMIRLKPEYEIYDILYGKPKRSENQDYNVILIEYIEHLLKIEGITFHKIKEYTLSKYPVIPQ
;
A
#
# COMPACT_ATOMS: atom_id res chain seq x y z
N MET A 1 37.75 8.05 -21.25
CA MET A 1 38.12 7.73 -22.64
C MET A 1 37.65 6.31 -22.92
N ASN A 2 36.53 6.16 -23.66
CA ASN A 2 35.91 4.86 -23.91
C ASN A 2 36.49 4.25 -25.18
N HIS A 3 37.13 3.09 -25.04
CA HIS A 3 37.59 2.28 -26.17
C HIS A 3 36.38 1.70 -26.92
N LYS A 4 36.18 2.15 -28.17
CA LYS A 4 35.28 1.46 -29.12
C LYS A 4 36.01 0.23 -29.67
N CYS A 5 35.52 -0.95 -29.33
CA CYS A 5 35.90 -2.20 -29.97
C CYS A 5 35.33 -2.20 -31.40
N ILE A 6 36.20 -2.29 -32.41
CA ILE A 6 35.82 -2.37 -33.82
C ILE A 6 36.06 -3.80 -34.27
N THR A 7 35.00 -4.54 -34.57
CA THR A 7 35.07 -5.83 -35.26
C THR A 7 34.80 -5.62 -36.74
N SER A 8 35.83 -5.85 -37.56
CA SER A 8 35.81 -5.70 -39.02
C SER A 8 35.30 -6.98 -39.70
N SER A 9 34.33 -6.83 -40.60
CA SER A 9 33.74 -7.92 -41.39
C SER A 9 34.49 -8.13 -42.72
N LEU A 10 34.76 -9.39 -43.07
CA LEU A 10 35.54 -9.84 -44.24
C LEU A 10 34.76 -9.84 -45.57
N THR A 11 33.61 -9.18 -45.66
CA THR A 11 32.77 -9.18 -46.88
C THR A 11 32.72 -7.84 -47.63
N GLY A 12 33.56 -6.87 -47.25
CA GLY A 12 33.65 -5.59 -47.96
C GLY A 12 32.37 -4.73 -47.95
N LYS A 13 31.34 -5.12 -47.18
CA LYS A 13 30.13 -4.34 -46.93
C LYS A 13 30.12 -3.88 -45.48
N ASN A 14 30.47 -2.60 -45.27
CA ASN A 14 30.47 -1.94 -43.97
C ASN A 14 29.05 -1.60 -43.50
N LEU A 15 28.22 -2.61 -43.22
CA LEU A 15 27.01 -2.42 -42.41
C LEU A 15 26.62 -3.75 -41.76
N LEU A 16 26.92 -3.86 -40.48
CA LEU A 16 26.26 -4.80 -39.59
C LEU A 16 24.83 -4.29 -39.37
N ASN A 17 23.88 -4.78 -40.15
CA ASN A 17 22.47 -4.77 -39.75
C ASN A 17 22.19 -6.13 -39.08
N PRO A 18 22.07 -6.20 -37.73
CA PRO A 18 21.41 -7.35 -37.12
C PRO A 18 19.95 -7.33 -37.57
N ALA A 19 19.44 -8.42 -38.15
CA ALA A 19 18.02 -8.69 -38.42
C ALA A 19 17.10 -7.45 -38.61
N ASN A 20 17.00 -7.01 -39.88
CA ASN A 20 16.14 -5.96 -40.47
C ASN A 20 14.69 -5.97 -39.94
N ILE A 21 13.99 -4.86 -39.62
CA ILE A 21 13.73 -3.58 -40.33
C ILE A 21 12.99 -3.75 -41.69
N THR A 22 11.68 -3.99 -41.64
CA THR A 22 10.53 -3.48 -42.45
C THR A 22 9.44 -4.57 -42.53
N GLY A 23 8.18 -4.39 -42.12
CA GLY A 23 7.49 -3.16 -41.75
C GLY A 23 6.17 -3.42 -41.02
N LYS A 24 6.25 -3.64 -39.70
CA LYS A 24 5.29 -3.07 -38.75
C LYS A 24 6.11 -2.54 -37.58
N SER A 25 6.14 -1.22 -37.43
CA SER A 25 6.70 -0.54 -36.25
C SER A 25 5.86 -0.94 -35.02
N LEU A 26 6.17 -2.09 -34.44
CA LEU A 26 5.62 -2.48 -33.15
C LEU A 26 6.53 -1.89 -32.06
N CYS A 27 5.94 -0.95 -31.33
CA CYS A 27 6.39 -0.39 -30.07
C CYS A 27 7.35 0.82 -30.12
N ASN A 28 6.78 1.98 -30.47
CA ASN A 28 7.12 3.25 -29.81
C ASN A 28 6.60 3.30 -28.35
N SER A 29 6.47 2.16 -27.66
CA SER A 29 6.20 2.17 -26.23
C SER A 29 7.55 2.23 -25.53
N GLU A 30 7.80 3.30 -24.78
CA GLU A 30 8.82 3.32 -23.75
C GLU A 30 8.78 1.98 -22.99
N TYR A 31 9.90 1.28 -22.88
CA TYR A 31 9.95 -0.01 -22.21
C TYR A 31 9.61 0.19 -20.72
N ILE A 32 8.38 -0.11 -20.35
CA ILE A 32 7.92 -0.07 -18.96
C ILE A 32 8.12 -1.46 -18.37
N PRO A 33 8.93 -1.62 -17.30
CA PRO A 33 9.14 -2.90 -16.64
C PRO A 33 7.81 -3.49 -16.12
N SER A 34 7.67 -4.82 -16.18
CA SER A 34 6.44 -5.50 -15.72
C SER A 34 6.08 -5.16 -14.26
N ASP A 35 7.09 -4.94 -13.42
CA ASP A 35 6.88 -4.66 -11.99
C ASP A 35 6.32 -3.26 -11.74
N VAL A 36 6.61 -2.31 -12.63
CA VAL A 36 5.98 -0.98 -12.64
C VAL A 36 4.51 -1.10 -13.03
N VAL A 37 4.18 -1.96 -13.98
CA VAL A 37 2.76 -2.21 -14.34
C VAL A 37 2.02 -2.87 -13.18
N LYS A 38 2.62 -3.85 -12.50
CA LYS A 38 2.02 -4.51 -11.33
C LYS A 38 1.72 -3.54 -10.20
N ILE A 39 2.63 -2.61 -9.89
CA ILE A 39 2.38 -1.63 -8.82
C ILE A 39 1.29 -0.63 -9.21
N LYS A 40 1.24 -0.20 -10.47
CA LYS A 40 0.15 0.64 -10.99
C LYS A 40 -1.21 -0.05 -10.82
N ILE A 41 -1.30 -1.32 -11.24
CA ILE A 41 -2.50 -2.14 -11.07
C ILE A 41 -2.86 -2.28 -9.60
N TYR A 42 -1.88 -2.56 -8.73
CA TYR A 42 -2.11 -2.67 -7.29
C TYR A 42 -2.71 -1.39 -6.69
N ILE A 43 -2.16 -0.22 -7.02
CA ILE A 43 -2.66 1.08 -6.54
C ILE A 43 -4.08 1.31 -7.06
N MET A 44 -4.34 1.03 -8.33
CA MET A 44 -5.68 1.17 -8.91
C MET A 44 -6.70 0.29 -8.20
N THR A 45 -6.39 -0.99 -8.00
CA THR A 45 -7.32 -1.98 -7.43
C THR A 45 -7.54 -1.82 -5.94
N ASN A 46 -6.51 -1.52 -5.16
CA ASN A 46 -6.60 -1.52 -3.70
C ASN A 46 -6.80 -0.13 -3.07
N ILE A 47 -6.53 0.95 -3.81
CA ILE A 47 -6.65 2.33 -3.30
C ILE A 47 -7.70 3.11 -4.09
N ILE A 48 -7.51 3.26 -5.41
CA ILE A 48 -8.33 4.18 -6.21
C ILE A 48 -9.76 3.65 -6.39
N ILE A 49 -9.93 2.39 -6.80
CA ILE A 49 -11.25 1.79 -6.99
C ILE A 49 -12.06 1.76 -5.68
N PRO A 50 -11.51 1.32 -4.53
CA PRO A 50 -12.24 1.34 -3.27
C PRO A 50 -12.58 2.75 -2.79
N LEU A 51 -11.73 3.76 -3.08
CA LEU A 51 -12.01 5.17 -2.79
C LEU A 51 -13.21 5.68 -3.58
N VAL A 52 -13.23 5.46 -4.90
CA VAL A 52 -14.37 5.83 -5.75
C VAL A 52 -15.63 5.09 -5.35
N SER A 53 -15.49 3.82 -4.92
CA SER A 53 -16.59 2.97 -4.46
C SER A 53 -17.01 3.23 -3.01
N LYS A 54 -16.40 4.20 -2.31
CA LYS A 54 -16.69 4.58 -0.91
C LYS A 54 -16.54 3.42 0.09
N GLN A 55 -15.62 2.49 -0.17
CA GLN A 55 -15.34 1.34 0.71
C GLN A 55 -14.35 1.72 1.82
N TRP A 56 -14.74 2.64 2.69
CA TRP A 56 -13.87 3.25 3.71
C TRP A 56 -13.23 2.25 4.68
N LYS A 57 -13.96 1.20 5.07
CA LYS A 57 -13.42 0.15 5.97
C LYS A 57 -12.24 -0.59 5.36
N THR A 58 -12.38 -1.03 4.11
CA THR A 58 -11.33 -1.74 3.37
C THR A 58 -10.10 -0.86 3.15
N LEU A 59 -10.32 0.43 2.94
CA LEU A 59 -9.25 1.42 2.80
C LEU A 59 -8.49 1.64 4.12
N GLN A 60 -9.22 1.74 5.23
CA GLN A 60 -8.63 1.87 6.56
C GLN A 60 -7.80 0.63 6.94
N GLU A 61 -8.32 -0.57 6.66
CA GLU A 61 -7.62 -1.83 6.92
C GLU A 61 -6.30 -1.97 6.13
N ASN A 62 -6.22 -1.40 4.92
CA ASN A 62 -5.02 -1.49 4.08
C ASN A 62 -4.09 -0.27 4.20
N LEU A 63 -4.31 0.62 5.18
CA LEU A 63 -3.51 1.84 5.34
C LEU A 63 -2.02 1.55 5.61
N PHE A 64 -1.72 0.44 6.29
CA PHE A 64 -0.34 0.02 6.56
C PHE A 64 0.47 -0.23 5.28
N CYS A 65 -0.18 -0.52 4.14
CA CYS A 65 0.48 -0.77 2.88
C CYS A 65 1.04 0.52 2.23
N LEU A 66 0.49 1.70 2.57
CA LEU A 66 0.78 2.94 1.85
C LEU A 66 2.25 3.34 1.96
N ASP A 67 2.84 3.24 3.15
CA ASP A 67 4.25 3.57 3.37
C ASP A 67 5.19 2.71 2.51
N HIS A 68 4.88 1.42 2.39
CA HIS A 68 5.67 0.49 1.57
C HIS A 68 5.55 0.82 0.08
N ILE A 69 4.34 1.16 -0.37
CA ILE A 69 4.09 1.55 -1.76
C ILE A 69 4.84 2.84 -2.10
N LYS A 70 4.82 3.85 -1.22
CA LYS A 70 5.57 5.10 -1.41
C LYS A 70 7.07 4.85 -1.58
N LYS A 71 7.68 4.03 -0.71
CA LYS A 71 9.11 3.66 -0.80
C LYS A 71 9.43 2.94 -2.12
N LYS A 72 8.52 2.09 -2.60
CA LYS A 72 8.67 1.42 -3.90
C LYS A 72 8.55 2.39 -5.08
N LEU A 73 7.59 3.32 -5.03
CA LEU A 73 7.44 4.35 -6.07
C LEU A 73 8.69 5.22 -6.17
N ASP A 74 9.30 5.59 -5.04
CA ASP A 74 10.56 6.34 -5.02
C ASP A 74 11.71 5.54 -5.64
N THR A 75 11.81 4.26 -5.30
CA THR A 75 12.81 3.36 -5.91
C THR A 75 12.63 3.27 -7.43
N TYR A 76 11.40 3.08 -7.91
CA TYR A 76 11.11 2.99 -9.35
C TYR A 76 11.31 4.32 -10.07
N TYR A 77 10.97 5.44 -9.44
CA TYR A 77 11.27 6.76 -9.98
C TYR A 77 12.77 6.97 -10.15
N ASN A 78 13.58 6.60 -9.16
CA ASN A 78 15.03 6.73 -9.22
C ASN A 78 15.68 5.84 -10.29
N CYS A 79 15.18 4.62 -10.46
CA CYS A 79 15.71 3.66 -11.44
C CYS A 79 15.30 3.97 -12.88
N TYR A 80 14.01 4.28 -13.11
CA TYR A 80 13.44 4.36 -14.45
C TYR A 80 13.10 5.78 -14.89
N LYS A 81 13.12 6.77 -13.98
CA LYS A 81 12.81 8.19 -14.23
C LYS A 81 11.43 8.44 -14.87
N ILE A 82 10.47 7.56 -14.62
CA ILE A 82 9.11 7.64 -15.16
C ILE A 82 8.30 8.66 -14.34
N GLU A 83 7.84 9.73 -14.97
CA GLU A 83 7.10 10.81 -14.29
C GLU A 83 5.78 10.34 -13.67
N ASP A 84 5.10 9.36 -14.28
CA ASP A 84 3.87 8.76 -13.72
C ASP A 84 4.01 8.34 -12.26
N MET A 85 5.20 7.86 -11.85
CA MET A 85 5.43 7.41 -10.47
C MET A 85 5.25 8.54 -9.46
N LYS A 86 5.59 9.78 -9.83
CA LYS A 86 5.33 10.96 -9.00
C LYS A 86 3.84 11.23 -8.87
N ILE A 87 3.08 11.11 -9.97
CA ILE A 87 1.62 11.28 -9.95
C ILE A 87 0.99 10.25 -9.01
N TYR A 88 1.38 8.97 -9.11
CA TYR A 88 0.90 7.94 -8.19
C TYR A 88 1.28 8.22 -6.74
N LYS A 89 2.46 8.79 -6.47
CA LYS A 89 2.87 9.18 -5.12
C LYS A 89 2.00 10.30 -4.56
N GLU A 90 1.74 11.34 -5.36
CA GLU A 90 0.85 12.44 -4.96
C GLU A 90 -0.59 11.97 -4.76
N LEU A 91 -1.09 11.04 -5.58
CA LEU A 91 -2.39 10.43 -5.38
C LEU A 91 -2.48 9.69 -4.04
N ILE A 92 -1.42 8.99 -3.63
CA ILE A 92 -1.38 8.32 -2.32
C ILE A 92 -1.33 9.35 -1.19
N ASN A 93 -0.58 10.44 -1.32
CA ASN A 93 -0.57 11.52 -0.33
C ASN A 93 -1.95 12.17 -0.18
N ALA A 94 -2.62 12.46 -1.29
CA ALA A 94 -3.98 13.00 -1.30
C ALA A 94 -4.96 12.03 -0.65
N PHE A 95 -4.82 10.73 -0.92
CA PHE A 95 -5.62 9.68 -0.31
C PHE A 95 -5.46 9.62 1.22
N GLU A 96 -4.24 9.73 1.73
CA GLU A 96 -4.00 9.80 3.18
C GLU A 96 -4.66 11.01 3.83
N ALA A 97 -4.59 12.17 3.18
CA ALA A 97 -5.26 13.38 3.66
C ALA A 97 -6.78 13.20 3.71
N ILE A 98 -7.38 12.65 2.64
CA ILE A 98 -8.82 12.37 2.56
C ILE A 98 -9.24 11.39 3.67
N LEU A 99 -8.46 10.33 3.91
CA LEU A 99 -8.77 9.38 4.98
C LEU A 99 -8.67 10.02 6.37
N ALA A 100 -7.65 10.86 6.61
CA ALA A 100 -7.50 11.55 7.88
C ALA A 100 -8.68 12.51 8.14
N GLU A 101 -9.11 13.27 7.12
CA GLU A 101 -10.29 14.13 7.21
C GLU A 101 -11.56 13.32 7.44
N HIS A 102 -11.74 12.21 6.73
CA HIS A 102 -12.90 11.34 6.91
C HIS A 102 -12.98 10.77 8.33
N GLN A 103 -11.86 10.32 8.90
CA GLN A 103 -11.79 9.83 10.28
C GLN A 103 -12.13 10.92 11.30
N GLN A 104 -11.61 12.14 11.10
CA GLN A 104 -11.95 13.28 11.96
C GLN A 104 -13.45 13.61 11.88
N LEU A 105 -14.04 13.54 10.69
CA LEU A 105 -15.47 13.74 10.48
C LEU A 105 -16.31 12.68 11.21
N GLU A 106 -15.93 11.40 11.11
CA GLU A 106 -16.63 10.32 11.81
C GLU A 106 -16.54 10.46 13.34
N GLU A 107 -15.39 10.89 13.86
CA GLU A 107 -15.21 11.16 15.29
C GLU A 107 -16.05 12.36 15.75
N LEU A 108 -16.04 13.46 14.98
CA LEU A 108 -16.87 14.63 15.24
C LEU A 108 -18.36 14.28 15.23
N GLU A 109 -18.83 13.53 14.24
CA GLU A 109 -20.21 13.06 14.15
C GLU A 109 -20.58 12.24 15.40
N LYS A 110 -19.73 11.29 15.81
CA LYS A 110 -19.95 10.53 17.06
C LYS A 110 -20.04 11.44 18.26
N THR A 111 -19.16 12.43 18.40
CA THR A 111 -19.19 13.33 19.57
C THR A 111 -20.42 14.25 19.60
N ILE A 112 -20.89 14.71 18.43
CA ILE A 112 -22.05 15.60 18.32
C ILE A 112 -23.35 14.82 18.54
N TYR A 113 -23.49 13.62 17.97
CA TYR A 113 -24.75 12.88 17.96
C TYR A 113 -24.87 11.79 19.03
N SER A 114 -23.77 11.31 19.61
CA SER A 114 -23.82 10.34 20.72
C SER A 114 -23.96 11.01 22.10
N GLY A 115 -23.95 12.34 22.14
CA GLY A 115 -24.10 13.14 23.36
C GLY A 115 -25.56 13.41 23.69
N ASP A 116 -26.13 12.58 24.55
CA ASP A 116 -27.36 12.88 25.28
C ASP A 116 -27.08 14.03 26.28
N SER A 117 -27.05 15.28 25.82
CA SER A 117 -27.06 16.46 26.71
C SER A 117 -27.41 17.73 25.94
N LYS A 118 -28.66 18.16 26.16
CA LYS A 118 -29.03 19.57 26.12
C LYS A 118 -28.11 20.29 27.14
N ASP A 119 -27.48 21.38 26.70
CA ASP A 119 -26.69 22.32 27.52
C ASP A 119 -25.33 21.87 28.06
N VAL A 120 -24.29 21.73 27.22
CA VAL A 120 -22.90 21.95 27.66
C VAL A 120 -22.03 22.46 26.51
N THR A 121 -21.43 23.64 26.67
CA THR A 121 -20.30 24.12 25.86
C THR A 121 -19.13 23.15 26.00
N THR A 122 -18.90 22.28 25.03
CA THR A 122 -17.85 21.26 25.06
C THR A 122 -16.49 21.86 24.69
N MET A 123 -15.51 21.77 25.61
CA MET A 123 -14.12 22.15 25.35
C MET A 123 -13.39 20.99 24.65
N ILE A 124 -12.95 21.20 23.40
CA ILE A 124 -12.24 20.19 22.61
C ILE A 124 -10.73 20.40 22.76
N TYR A 125 -10.04 19.48 23.43
CA TYR A 125 -8.57 19.42 23.46
C TYR A 125 -8.07 18.50 22.35
N ARG A 126 -7.18 19.02 21.48
CA ARG A 126 -6.53 18.25 20.42
C ARG A 126 -5.20 17.71 20.93
N THR A 127 -5.05 16.39 20.98
CA THR A 127 -3.79 15.71 21.31
C THR A 127 -3.23 14.99 20.09
N ALA A 128 -1.93 14.64 20.13
CA ALA A 128 -1.32 13.83 19.08
C ALA A 128 -1.94 12.43 19.04
N MET A 129 -2.30 11.94 17.84
CA MET A 129 -2.83 10.60 17.65
C MET A 129 -1.71 9.57 17.82
N ILE A 130 -1.83 8.71 18.82
CA ILE A 130 -0.94 7.56 19.01
C ILE A 130 -1.56 6.37 18.28
N ARG A 131 -0.87 5.87 17.24
CA ARG A 131 -1.29 4.66 16.50
C ARG A 131 -0.51 3.45 16.99
N LEU A 132 -1.16 2.31 17.01
CA LEU A 132 -0.50 1.04 17.29
C LEU A 132 0.33 0.65 16.06
N LYS A 133 1.33 -0.22 16.26
CA LYS A 133 2.04 -0.78 15.11
C LYS A 133 1.09 -1.70 14.33
N PRO A 134 1.27 -1.83 13.00
CA PRO A 134 0.34 -2.57 12.14
C PRO A 134 0.06 -4.02 12.59
N GLU A 135 1.09 -4.71 13.10
CA GLU A 135 0.96 -6.10 13.56
C GLU A 135 -0.02 -6.25 14.75
N TYR A 136 -0.09 -5.24 15.62
CA TYR A 136 -1.03 -5.21 16.75
C TYR A 136 -2.42 -4.76 16.32
N GLU A 137 -2.53 -3.80 15.39
CA GLU A 137 -3.84 -3.39 14.85
C GLU A 137 -4.53 -4.56 14.13
N ILE A 138 -3.78 -5.32 13.33
CA ILE A 138 -4.29 -6.51 12.64
C ILE A 138 -4.70 -7.58 13.65
N TYR A 139 -3.90 -7.81 14.69
CA TYR A 139 -4.26 -8.75 15.76
C TYR A 139 -5.58 -8.36 16.42
N ASP A 140 -5.72 -7.08 16.82
CA ASP A 140 -6.92 -6.55 17.46
C ASP A 140 -8.17 -6.77 16.60
N ILE A 141 -8.06 -6.61 15.28
CA ILE A 141 -9.17 -6.81 14.34
C ILE A 141 -9.53 -8.30 14.20
N LEU A 142 -8.54 -9.20 14.23
CA LEU A 142 -8.74 -10.63 13.98
C LEU A 142 -9.18 -11.42 15.21
N TYR A 143 -8.53 -11.17 16.35
CA TYR A 143 -8.68 -11.96 17.58
C TYR A 143 -9.31 -11.16 18.72
N GLY A 144 -9.50 -9.84 18.53
CA GLY A 144 -10.01 -8.95 19.56
C GLY A 144 -8.91 -8.36 20.44
N LYS A 145 -9.26 -7.29 21.16
CA LYS A 145 -8.35 -6.61 22.08
C LYS A 145 -8.19 -7.43 23.36
N PRO A 146 -6.96 -7.71 23.81
CA PRO A 146 -6.74 -8.35 25.10
C PRO A 146 -7.28 -7.46 26.22
N LYS A 147 -8.10 -8.03 27.10
CA LYS A 147 -8.70 -7.29 28.20
C LYS A 147 -7.70 -7.20 29.36
N ARG A 148 -7.21 -5.99 29.63
CA ARG A 148 -6.38 -5.71 30.81
C ARG A 148 -7.05 -6.11 32.12
N SER A 149 -8.38 -6.04 32.20
CA SER A 149 -9.16 -6.46 33.37
C SER A 149 -9.05 -7.95 33.67
N GLU A 150 -8.74 -8.78 32.67
CA GLU A 150 -8.61 -10.23 32.77
C GLU A 150 -7.12 -10.67 32.77
N ASN A 151 -6.17 -9.73 32.89
CA ASN A 151 -4.72 -9.96 32.75
C ASN A 151 -4.36 -10.75 31.47
N GLN A 152 -5.12 -10.53 30.40
CA GLN A 152 -4.80 -11.12 29.11
C GLN A 152 -3.71 -10.28 28.45
N ASP A 153 -2.66 -10.96 28.00
CA ASP A 153 -1.61 -10.38 27.18
C ASP A 153 -1.79 -10.79 25.71
N TYR A 154 -1.18 -10.02 24.82
CA TYR A 154 -1.12 -10.37 23.41
C TYR A 154 -0.35 -11.68 23.21
N ASN A 155 -0.85 -12.55 22.32
CA ASN A 155 -0.12 -13.75 21.94
C ASN A 155 1.05 -13.39 21.01
N VAL A 156 2.27 -13.45 21.56
CA VAL A 156 3.52 -13.12 20.85
C VAL A 156 3.70 -13.93 19.57
N ILE A 157 3.33 -15.21 19.57
CA ILE A 157 3.49 -16.10 18.40
C ILE A 157 2.64 -15.61 17.22
N LEU A 158 1.41 -15.15 17.51
CA LEU A 158 0.51 -14.61 16.49
C LEU A 158 1.03 -13.27 15.95
N ILE A 159 1.55 -12.41 16.83
CA ILE A 159 2.14 -11.13 16.42
C ILE A 159 3.34 -11.37 15.51
N GLU A 160 4.28 -12.24 15.89
CA GLU A 160 5.46 -12.58 15.07
C GLU A 160 5.05 -13.15 13.71
N TYR A 161 4.00 -13.97 13.67
CA TYR A 161 3.49 -14.52 12.42
C TYR A 161 2.87 -13.42 11.53
N ILE A 162 2.09 -12.51 12.09
CA ILE A 162 1.56 -11.35 11.36
C ILE A 162 2.70 -10.46 10.86
N GLU A 163 3.71 -10.20 11.69
CA GLU A 163 4.90 -9.42 11.30
C GLU A 163 5.63 -10.05 10.10
N HIS A 164 5.74 -11.38 10.08
CA HIS A 164 6.29 -12.10 8.93
C HIS A 164 5.42 -11.93 7.67
N LEU A 165 4.09 -12.00 7.79
CA LEU A 165 3.17 -11.80 6.67
C LEU A 165 3.23 -10.36 6.12
N LEU A 166 3.44 -9.37 6.98
CA LEU A 166 3.58 -7.97 6.58
C LEU A 166 4.82 -7.72 5.70
N LYS A 167 5.83 -8.58 5.76
CA LYS A 167 7.03 -8.50 4.90
C LYS A 167 6.77 -9.00 3.49
N ILE A 168 5.67 -9.71 3.24
CA ILE A 168 5.32 -10.25 1.92
C ILE A 168 4.86 -9.11 0.99
N GLU A 169 5.39 -9.08 -0.22
CA GLU A 169 5.07 -8.03 -1.18
C GLU A 169 3.63 -8.13 -1.70
N GLY A 170 2.92 -6.99 -1.71
CA GLY A 170 1.56 -6.92 -2.24
C GLY A 170 0.54 -7.70 -1.40
N ILE A 171 0.88 -7.99 -0.14
CA ILE A 171 -0.07 -8.53 0.83
C ILE A 171 -1.18 -7.49 1.07
N THR A 172 -2.40 -7.98 1.29
CA THR A 172 -3.55 -7.16 1.69
C THR A 172 -4.08 -7.71 2.99
N PHE A 173 -4.82 -6.90 3.75
CA PHE A 173 -5.42 -7.35 5.01
C PHE A 173 -6.22 -8.66 4.83
N HIS A 174 -6.98 -8.77 3.74
CA HIS A 174 -7.77 -9.97 3.44
C HIS A 174 -6.91 -11.24 3.34
N LYS A 175 -5.76 -11.18 2.65
CA LYS A 175 -4.84 -12.30 2.55
C LYS A 175 -4.21 -12.65 3.89
N ILE A 176 -3.85 -11.63 4.68
CA ILE A 176 -3.32 -11.84 6.04
C ILE A 176 -4.35 -12.60 6.87
N LYS A 177 -5.60 -12.14 6.85
CA LYS A 177 -6.73 -12.79 7.53
C LYS A 177 -6.88 -14.26 7.12
N GLU A 178 -6.83 -14.58 5.83
CA GLU A 178 -6.91 -15.97 5.35
C GLU A 178 -5.73 -16.82 5.85
N TYR A 179 -4.50 -16.30 5.78
CA TYR A 179 -3.30 -17.02 6.21
C TYR A 179 -3.21 -17.20 7.72
N THR A 180 -3.69 -16.24 8.50
CA THR A 180 -3.73 -16.33 9.97
C THR A 180 -4.81 -17.29 10.43
N LEU A 181 -6.01 -17.21 9.87
CA LEU A 181 -7.13 -18.06 10.27
C LEU A 181 -6.95 -19.53 9.86
N SER A 182 -6.28 -19.79 8.73
CA SER A 182 -5.98 -21.16 8.31
C SER A 182 -4.99 -21.86 9.25
N LYS A 183 -4.03 -21.12 9.82
CA LYS A 183 -3.00 -21.65 10.72
C LYS A 183 -3.42 -21.62 12.19
N TYR A 184 -4.16 -20.59 12.59
CA TYR A 184 -4.62 -20.34 13.96
C TYR A 184 -6.10 -19.93 13.93
N PRO A 185 -7.01 -20.91 13.88
CA PRO A 185 -8.44 -20.64 13.86
C PRO A 185 -8.88 -19.97 15.17
N VAL A 186 -9.84 -19.05 15.06
CA VAL A 186 -10.46 -18.41 16.24
C VAL A 186 -11.27 -19.49 16.96
N ILE A 187 -10.88 -19.81 18.18
CA ILE A 187 -11.69 -20.66 19.06
C ILE A 187 -12.82 -19.77 19.58
N PRO A 188 -14.10 -20.05 19.27
CA PRO A 188 -15.20 -19.28 19.81
C PRO A 188 -15.20 -19.41 21.34
N GLN A 189 -15.12 -18.26 22.03
CA GLN A 189 -15.36 -18.14 23.47
C GLN A 189 -16.85 -17.97 23.73
#